data_AF-A0A7W6VFF7-F1
#
_entry.id   AF-A0A7W6VFF7-F1
#
_cell.length_a   1.000
_cell.length_b   1.000
_cell.length_c   1.000
_cell.angle_alpha   90.00
_cell.angle_beta   90.00
_cell.angle_gamma   90.00
#
_symmetry.space_group_name_H-M   'P 1'
#
loop_
_entity.id
_entity.type
_entity.pdbx_description
1 polymer ?
#
loop_
_entity_poly.entity_id
_entity_poly.type
_entity_poly.pdbx_seq_one_letter_code
_entity_poly.pdbx_strand_id
1 'polypeptide(L)'
;MLTGLAAATALPTLLSSTFVHAQSHSPAMGDAEKKHAEDTKKVGSLSLAISRVATEKASDGMVKSFAKWEVAEQETITDIYPEVHGDGRKGGGSAEAAVGR
;
A
#
# COMPACT_ATOMS: atom_id res chain seq x y z
N MET A 1 -16.64 59.36 -1.38
CA MET A 1 -16.85 58.78 -0.03
C MET A 1 -16.68 57.29 -0.15
N LEU A 2 -15.69 56.77 0.57
CA LEU A 2 -15.12 55.44 0.56
C LEU A 2 -15.81 54.58 1.62
N THR A 3 -16.33 53.40 1.31
CA THR A 3 -16.40 52.31 2.31
C THR A 3 -16.44 50.95 1.62
N GLY A 4 -15.26 50.32 1.53
CA GLY A 4 -15.13 48.92 1.16
C GLY A 4 -15.42 48.02 2.36
N LEU A 5 -15.97 46.84 2.09
CA LEU A 5 -16.01 45.74 3.04
C LEU A 5 -15.17 44.61 2.45
N ALA A 6 -13.91 44.54 2.87
CA ALA A 6 -13.04 43.41 2.62
C ALA A 6 -13.42 42.30 3.59
N ALA A 7 -14.10 41.26 3.10
CA ALA A 7 -14.34 40.03 3.87
C ALA A 7 -13.05 39.20 3.89
N ALA A 8 -12.20 39.44 4.90
CA ALA A 8 -11.09 38.56 5.23
C ALA A 8 -11.64 37.36 6.01
N THR A 9 -12.05 36.30 5.30
CA THR A 9 -12.37 35.01 5.94
C THR A 9 -11.11 34.16 6.02
N ALA A 10 -10.64 34.07 7.27
CA ALA A 10 -9.63 33.19 7.83
C ALA A 10 -9.12 32.05 6.94
N LEU A 11 -7.81 32.08 6.72
CA LEU A 11 -7.00 30.96 6.24
C LEU A 11 -7.32 29.70 7.07
N PRO A 12 -7.49 28.52 6.45
CA PRO A 12 -7.42 27.27 7.19
C PRO A 12 -6.00 27.18 7.74
N THR A 13 -5.86 27.33 9.05
CA THR A 13 -4.69 26.89 9.80
C THR A 13 -4.56 25.39 9.57
N LEU A 14 -3.79 25.02 8.55
CA LEU A 14 -3.30 23.66 8.37
C LEU A 14 -2.46 23.37 9.61
N LEU A 15 -3.09 22.71 10.58
CA LEU A 15 -2.42 22.20 11.75
C LEU A 15 -1.22 21.40 11.28
N SER A 16 -0.06 21.85 11.74
CA SER A 16 1.20 21.17 11.60
C SER A 16 1.04 19.71 12.02
N SER A 17 1.22 18.81 11.08
CA SER A 17 1.63 17.44 11.36
C SER A 17 2.77 17.16 10.40
N THR A 18 3.91 17.77 10.72
CA THR A 18 5.20 17.36 10.19
C THR A 18 5.41 15.92 10.64
N PHE A 19 5.03 14.95 9.81
CA PHE A 19 5.63 13.62 9.85
C PHE A 19 7.07 13.78 9.35
N VAL A 20 7.92 14.34 10.21
CA VAL A 20 9.35 14.05 10.16
C VAL A 20 9.46 12.61 10.65
N HIS A 21 9.23 11.65 9.76
CA HIS A 21 9.65 10.29 10.03
C HIS A 21 11.17 10.30 9.92
N ALA A 22 11.82 10.51 11.07
CA ALA A 22 13.25 10.44 11.20
C ALA A 22 13.73 9.11 10.59
N GLN A 23 14.48 9.18 9.49
CA GLN A 23 15.33 8.07 9.05
C GLN A 23 16.54 7.96 10.00
N SER A 24 16.26 7.78 11.28
CA SER A 24 17.27 7.32 12.23
C SER A 24 17.26 5.80 12.13
N HIS A 25 18.38 5.24 11.65
CA HIS A 25 18.77 3.83 11.73
C HIS A 25 17.80 3.01 12.60
N SER A 26 16.93 2.22 11.98
CA SER A 26 16.11 1.27 12.73
C SER A 26 17.06 0.41 13.56
N PRO A 27 16.96 0.40 14.91
CA PRO A 27 17.74 -0.54 15.69
C PRO A 27 17.45 -1.95 15.15
N ALA A 28 18.49 -2.78 15.05
CA ALA A 28 18.31 -4.16 14.63
C ALA A 28 17.22 -4.79 15.53
N MET A 29 16.13 -5.23 14.91
CA MET A 29 15.00 -5.85 15.62
C MET A 29 15.51 -7.04 16.41
N GLY A 30 15.10 -7.16 17.67
CA GLY A 30 15.36 -8.36 18.46
C GLY A 30 14.62 -9.57 17.89
N ASP A 31 14.99 -10.76 18.36
CA ASP A 31 14.40 -12.01 17.87
C ASP A 31 12.87 -12.07 18.06
N ALA A 32 12.37 -11.47 19.15
CA ALA A 32 10.94 -11.40 19.43
C ALA A 32 10.20 -10.50 18.43
N GLU A 33 10.74 -9.31 18.14
CA GLU A 33 10.18 -8.38 17.17
C GLU A 33 10.23 -8.97 15.76
N LYS A 34 11.33 -9.65 15.40
CA LYS A 34 11.45 -10.34 14.12
C LYS A 34 10.40 -11.44 13.98
N LYS A 35 10.24 -12.29 15.00
CA LYS A 35 9.21 -13.33 15.02
C LYS A 35 7.81 -12.73 14.88
N HIS A 36 7.53 -11.65 15.62
CA HIS A 36 6.24 -10.96 15.54
C HIS A 36 5.97 -10.44 14.13
N ALA A 37 6.96 -9.80 13.49
CA ALA A 37 6.82 -9.31 12.13
C ALA A 37 6.57 -10.45 11.11
N GLU A 38 7.28 -11.57 11.24
CA GLU A 38 7.05 -12.74 10.39
C GLU A 38 5.65 -13.35 10.59
N ASP A 39 5.19 -13.48 11.83
CA ASP A 39 3.86 -14.02 12.13
C ASP A 39 2.76 -13.08 11.61
N THR A 40 2.90 -11.77 11.84
CA THR A 40 1.96 -10.75 11.33
C THR A 40 1.91 -10.76 9.81
N LYS A 41 3.06 -10.90 9.13
CA LYS A 41 3.11 -11.02 7.67
C LYS A 41 2.36 -12.27 7.17
N LYS A 42 2.51 -13.41 7.83
CA LYS A 42 1.80 -14.66 7.46
C LYS A 42 0.29 -14.53 7.63
N VAL A 43 -0.16 -13.92 8.73
CA VAL A 43 -1.60 -13.72 8.96
C VAL A 43 -2.18 -12.71 7.97
N GLY A 44 -1.45 -11.62 7.70
CA GLY A 44 -1.84 -10.63 6.69
C GLY A 44 -1.98 -11.23 5.29
N SER A 45 -1.00 -12.04 4.85
CA SER A 45 -1.06 -12.68 3.54
C SER A 45 -2.20 -13.68 3.40
N LEU A 46 -2.54 -14.41 4.47
CA LEU A 46 -3.72 -15.27 4.50
C LEU A 46 -5.02 -14.46 4.41
N SER A 47 -5.12 -13.35 5.16
CA SER A 47 -6.27 -12.42 5.10
C SER A 47 -6.49 -11.89 3.68
N LEU A 48 -5.41 -11.49 3.00
CA LEU A 48 -5.46 -11.02 1.62
C LEU A 48 -5.94 -12.11 0.66
N ALA A 49 -5.42 -13.34 0.78
CA ALA A 49 -5.84 -14.45 -0.07
C ALA A 49 -7.33 -14.77 0.10
N ILE A 50 -7.83 -14.76 1.33
CA ILE A 50 -9.25 -14.96 1.63
C ILE A 50 -10.09 -13.81 1.06
N SER A 51 -9.63 -12.58 1.19
CA SER A 51 -10.33 -11.41 0.66
C SER A 51 -10.45 -11.48 -0.87
N ARG A 52 -9.39 -11.88 -1.58
CA ARG A 52 -9.46 -12.14 -3.03
C ARG A 52 -10.54 -13.17 -3.38
N VAL A 53 -10.61 -14.28 -2.66
CA VAL A 53 -11.68 -15.29 -2.85
C VAL A 53 -13.06 -14.69 -2.56
N ALA A 54 -13.20 -13.92 -1.49
CA ALA A 54 -14.46 -13.29 -1.11
C ALA A 54 -14.95 -12.27 -2.15
N THR A 55 -14.07 -11.57 -2.86
CA THR A 55 -14.48 -10.66 -3.95
C THR A 55 -15.28 -11.38 -5.04
N GLU A 56 -14.95 -12.65 -5.32
CA GLU A 56 -15.61 -13.47 -6.33
C GLU A 56 -16.78 -14.28 -5.78
N LYS A 57 -16.61 -14.86 -4.58
CA LYS A 57 -17.47 -15.91 -4.05
C LYS A 57 -18.49 -15.43 -3.02
N ALA A 58 -18.28 -14.28 -2.38
CA ALA A 58 -19.23 -13.79 -1.39
C ALA A 58 -20.58 -13.44 -2.05
N SER A 59 -21.67 -13.90 -1.44
CA SER A 59 -23.04 -13.55 -1.81
C SER A 59 -23.53 -12.31 -1.08
N ASP A 60 -23.10 -12.12 0.17
CA ASP A 60 -23.42 -10.94 0.97
C ASP A 60 -22.71 -9.70 0.41
N GLY A 61 -23.48 -8.62 0.21
CA GLY A 61 -23.00 -7.38 -0.40
C GLY A 61 -22.00 -6.61 0.47
N MET A 62 -22.14 -6.67 1.79
CA MET A 62 -21.21 -6.03 2.73
C MET A 62 -19.88 -6.78 2.78
N VAL A 63 -19.93 -8.12 2.84
CA VAL A 63 -18.72 -8.97 2.81
C VAL A 63 -17.93 -8.74 1.52
N LYS A 64 -18.61 -8.65 0.37
CA LYS A 64 -17.95 -8.38 -0.92
C LYS A 64 -17.33 -6.98 -0.98
N SER A 65 -17.98 -5.97 -0.38
CA SER A 65 -17.48 -4.60 -0.34
C SER A 65 -16.25 -4.48 0.57
N PHE A 66 -16.29 -5.11 1.74
CA PHE A 66 -15.13 -5.20 2.64
C PHE A 66 -13.96 -5.91 1.96
N ALA A 67 -14.20 -7.06 1.31
CA ALA A 67 -13.17 -7.81 0.61
C ALA A 67 -12.45 -6.99 -0.50
N LYS A 68 -13.20 -6.17 -1.24
CA LYS A 68 -12.62 -5.26 -2.25
C LYS A 68 -11.77 -4.17 -1.63
N TRP A 69 -12.24 -3.59 -0.52
CA TRP A 69 -11.49 -2.58 0.23
C TRP A 69 -10.18 -3.16 0.79
N GLU A 70 -10.24 -4.33 1.44
CA GLU A 70 -9.08 -5.00 2.03
C GLU A 70 -8.01 -5.34 0.98
N VAL A 71 -8.43 -5.83 -0.19
CA VAL A 71 -7.51 -6.09 -1.33
C VAL A 71 -6.83 -4.79 -1.77
N ALA A 72 -7.61 -3.73 -1.98
CA ALA A 72 -7.08 -2.44 -2.41
C ALA A 72 -6.10 -1.84 -1.38
N GLU A 73 -6.42 -1.91 -0.10
CA GLU A 73 -5.56 -1.39 0.98
C GLU A 73 -4.23 -2.15 1.06
N GLN A 74 -4.27 -3.48 1.10
CA GLN A 74 -3.05 -4.28 1.27
C GLN A 74 -2.17 -4.30 0.00
N GLU A 75 -2.76 -4.22 -1.19
CA GLU A 75 -1.99 -4.15 -2.44
C GLU A 75 -1.40 -2.76 -2.66
N THR A 76 -2.09 -1.68 -2.23
CA THR A 76 -1.52 -0.32 -2.26
C THR A 76 -0.29 -0.19 -1.36
N ILE A 77 -0.29 -0.87 -0.19
CA ILE A 77 0.89 -0.94 0.68
C ILE A 77 2.05 -1.68 0.00
N THR A 78 1.76 -2.65 -0.87
CA THR A 78 2.77 -3.42 -1.62
C THR A 78 3.34 -2.61 -2.80
N ASP A 79 2.53 -1.80 -3.48
CA ASP A 79 2.98 -0.92 -4.57
C ASP A 79 3.85 0.25 -4.08
N ILE A 80 3.66 0.68 -2.82
CA ILE A 80 4.47 1.74 -2.20
C ILE A 80 5.82 1.20 -1.69
N TYR A 81 5.95 -0.11 -1.40
CA TYR A 81 7.19 -0.75 -0.94
C TYR A 81 7.69 -1.85 -1.90
N PRO A 82 8.35 -1.47 -3.02
CA PRO A 82 8.83 -2.41 -4.04
C PRO A 82 9.91 -3.41 -3.55
N GLU A 83 10.47 -3.24 -2.35
CA GLU A 83 11.51 -4.11 -1.77
C GLU A 83 11.00 -5.49 -1.31
N VAL A 84 9.67 -5.73 -1.30
CA VAL A 84 9.09 -7.04 -0.95
C VAL A 84 9.11 -8.03 -2.13
N HIS A 85 9.31 -7.55 -3.36
CA HIS A 85 9.54 -8.41 -4.52
C HIS A 85 11.04 -8.68 -4.68
N GLY A 86 11.51 -9.70 -3.95
CA GLY A 86 12.75 -10.38 -4.27
C GLY A 86 12.76 -10.83 -5.73
N ASP A 87 13.81 -10.43 -6.42
CA ASP A 87 14.25 -10.77 -7.78
C ASP A 87 13.78 -12.14 -8.27
N GLY A 88 12.91 -12.13 -9.28
CA GLY A 88 12.45 -13.34 -9.96
C GLY A 88 11.95 -13.11 -11.39
N ARG A 89 12.11 -11.92 -11.96
CA ARG A 89 11.74 -11.63 -13.36
C ARG A 89 12.99 -11.46 -14.21
N LYS A 90 13.78 -12.54 -14.35
CA LYS A 90 14.67 -12.65 -15.50
C LYS A 90 13.84 -12.95 -16.74
N GLY A 91 13.99 -12.05 -17.71
CA GLY A 91 13.13 -11.88 -18.86
C GLY A 91 12.99 -13.12 -19.74
N GLY A 92 11.75 -13.35 -20.17
CA GLY A 92 11.42 -14.16 -21.32
C GLY A 92 10.71 -13.28 -22.34
N GLY A 93 11.25 -13.23 -23.56
CA GLY A 93 10.51 -12.82 -24.75
C GLY A 93 10.98 -11.52 -25.42
N SER A 94 12.15 -11.57 -26.07
CA SER A 94 12.31 -10.85 -27.34
C SER A 94 12.57 -11.89 -28.42
N ALA A 95 11.51 -12.24 -29.14
CA ALA A 95 11.59 -13.09 -30.32
C ALA A 95 12.30 -12.30 -31.42
N GLU A 96 13.59 -12.57 -31.61
CA GLU A 96 14.34 -12.16 -32.80
C GLU A 96 13.91 -13.09 -33.95
N ALA A 97 12.93 -12.63 -34.70
CA ALA A 97 12.69 -13.09 -36.05
C ALA A 97 13.74 -12.44 -36.98
N ALA A 98 14.53 -13.28 -37.66
CA ALA A 98 15.15 -13.09 -38.98
C ALA A 98 16.65 -13.47 -39.04
N VAL A 99 16.93 -14.77 -39.11
CA VAL A 99 18.11 -15.28 -39.84
C VAL A 99 17.62 -16.31 -40.85
N GLY A 100 17.70 -15.92 -42.12
CA GLY A 100 17.24 -16.71 -43.25
C GLY A 100 17.40 -15.94 -44.56
N ARG A 101 18.67 -15.74 -44.96
CA ARG A 101 19.18 -15.76 -46.34
C ARG A 101 20.66 -15.40 -46.35
#